data_AF-A0A069AWY4-F1
#
_entry.id   AF-A0A069AWY4-F1
#
_cell.length_a   1.000
_cell.length_b   1.000
_cell.length_c   1.000
_cell.angle_alpha   90.00
_cell.angle_beta   90.00
_cell.angle_gamma   90.00
#
_symmetry.space_group_name_H-M   'P 1'
#
loop_
_entity.id
_entity.type
_entity.pdbx_description
1 polymer ?
#
loop_
_entity_poly.entity_id
_entity_poly.type
_entity_poly.pdbx_seq_one_letter_code
_entity_poly.pdbx_strand_id
1 'polypeptide(L)'
;MKNRLSIAKELLTDDGIIVISIDDDGNAYLKILLDEIFGFENFIGNLPTIMNLKGNNDEYAFAGTHEYTLVFAKNKDKSTFYEFPIDEDNF
;
A
#
# COMPACT_ATOMS: atom_id res chain seq x y z
N MET A 1 -0.68 -10.14 -13.68
CA MET A 1 0.19 -9.39 -12.73
C MET A 1 1.09 -10.27 -11.88
N LYS A 2 0.63 -11.45 -11.43
CA LYS A 2 1.40 -12.41 -10.59
C LYS A 2 2.89 -12.53 -10.94
N ASN A 3 3.23 -12.87 -12.19
CA ASN A 3 4.63 -13.06 -12.61
C ASN A 3 5.55 -11.87 -12.28
N ARG A 4 5.06 -10.63 -12.46
CA ARG A 4 5.86 -9.42 -12.17
C ARG A 4 6.08 -9.25 -10.66
N LEU A 5 5.05 -9.50 -9.87
CA LEU A 5 5.11 -9.35 -8.40
C LEU A 5 5.95 -10.46 -7.74
N SER A 6 5.92 -11.68 -8.28
CA SER A 6 6.80 -12.77 -7.82
C SER A 6 8.27 -12.43 -8.05
N ILE A 7 8.62 -11.95 -9.26
CA ILE A 7 9.98 -11.50 -9.56
C ILE A 7 10.36 -10.29 -8.69
N ALA A 8 9.45 -9.34 -8.47
CA ALA A 8 9.71 -8.20 -7.60
C ALA A 8 10.07 -8.64 -6.17
N LYS A 9 9.37 -9.64 -5.60
CA LYS A 9 9.71 -10.22 -4.29
C LYS A 9 11.11 -10.86 -4.28
N GLU A 10 11.49 -11.54 -5.35
CA GLU A 10 12.82 -12.15 -5.48
C GLU A 10 13.92 -11.07 -5.47
N LEU A 11 13.69 -9.95 -6.15
CA LEU A 11 14.66 -8.85 -6.28
C LEU A 11 14.80 -7.97 -5.03
N LEU A 12 13.79 -7.94 -4.14
CA LEU A 12 13.87 -7.19 -2.89
C LEU A 12 14.93 -7.79 -1.94
N THR A 13 15.63 -6.93 -1.21
CA THR A 13 16.40 -7.34 -0.03
C THR A 13 15.45 -7.85 1.07
N ASP A 14 15.98 -8.61 2.01
CA ASP A 14 15.20 -9.20 3.11
C ASP A 14 14.42 -8.16 3.94
N ASP A 15 15.00 -6.98 4.14
CA ASP A 15 14.40 -5.82 4.81
C ASP A 15 13.58 -4.93 3.86
N GLY A 16 13.57 -5.24 2.57
CA GLY A 16 12.99 -4.44 1.50
C GLY A 16 11.47 -4.35 1.57
N ILE A 17 10.96 -3.22 1.11
CA ILE A 17 9.53 -2.89 1.08
C ILE A 17 9.11 -2.64 -0.36
N ILE A 18 7.89 -3.06 -0.71
CA ILE A 18 7.22 -2.69 -1.94
C ILE A 18 6.02 -1.80 -1.63
N VAL A 19 5.87 -0.75 -2.44
CA VAL A 19 4.79 0.23 -2.35
C VAL A 19 4.13 0.30 -3.72
N ILE A 20 2.82 0.09 -3.78
CA ILE A 20 2.08 0.01 -5.04
C ILE A 20 0.84 0.90 -4.96
N SER A 21 0.78 1.92 -5.82
CA SER A 21 -0.43 2.71 -6.05
C SER A 21 -1.44 1.91 -6.89
N ILE A 22 -2.71 1.99 -6.51
CA ILE A 22 -3.81 1.30 -7.19
C ILE A 22 -5.13 2.05 -6.96
N ASP A 23 -6.00 2.02 -7.96
CA ASP A 23 -7.38 2.52 -7.86
C ASP A 23 -8.29 1.59 -7.03
N ASP A 24 -9.53 2.00 -6.79
CA ASP A 24 -10.54 1.20 -6.08
C ASP A 24 -10.80 -0.15 -6.76
N ASP A 25 -10.94 -0.17 -8.09
CA ASP A 25 -11.33 -1.34 -8.87
C ASP A 25 -10.34 -2.51 -8.67
N GLY A 26 -9.04 -2.21 -8.62
CA GLY A 26 -7.99 -3.21 -8.48
C GLY A 26 -7.56 -3.53 -7.04
N ASN A 27 -7.89 -2.68 -6.07
CA ASN A 27 -7.27 -2.71 -4.73
C ASN A 27 -7.46 -4.06 -4.01
N ALA A 28 -8.70 -4.54 -3.89
CA ALA A 28 -9.00 -5.77 -3.16
C ALA A 28 -8.34 -7.00 -3.81
N TYR A 29 -8.39 -7.09 -5.14
CA TYR A 29 -7.79 -8.21 -5.88
C TYR A 29 -6.27 -8.20 -5.81
N LEU A 30 -5.66 -7.02 -5.91
CA LEU A 30 -4.21 -6.86 -5.77
C LEU A 30 -3.75 -7.22 -4.36
N LYS A 31 -4.50 -6.82 -3.33
CA LYS A 31 -4.22 -7.19 -1.94
C LYS A 31 -4.20 -8.71 -1.73
N ILE A 32 -5.21 -9.41 -2.24
CA ILE A 32 -5.28 -10.89 -2.17
C ILE A 32 -4.07 -11.52 -2.88
N LEU A 33 -3.71 -11.01 -4.06
CA LEU A 33 -2.55 -11.51 -4.80
C LEU A 33 -1.23 -11.26 -4.06
N LEU A 34 -1.08 -10.09 -3.44
CA LEU A 34 0.09 -9.77 -2.63
C LEU A 34 0.14 -10.64 -1.36
N ASP A 35 -0.99 -10.95 -0.74
CA ASP A 35 -1.03 -11.90 0.39
C ASP A 35 -0.53 -13.29 -0.02
N GLU A 36 -0.91 -13.77 -1.21
CA GLU A 36 -0.40 -15.04 -1.73
C GLU A 36 1.12 -14.99 -1.98
N ILE A 37 1.63 -13.89 -2.51
CA ILE A 37 3.03 -13.78 -2.94
C ILE A 37 3.95 -13.45 -1.75
N PHE A 38 3.60 -12.45 -0.94
CA PHE A 38 4.42 -11.93 0.15
C PHE A 38 4.12 -12.58 1.50
N GLY A 39 2.95 -13.20 1.68
CA GLY A 39 2.45 -13.64 2.99
C GLY A 39 1.65 -12.52 3.66
N PHE A 40 0.48 -12.86 4.22
CA PHE A 40 -0.43 -11.89 4.83
C PHE A 40 0.21 -11.19 6.05
N GLU A 41 1.12 -11.89 6.74
CA GLU A 41 1.89 -11.39 7.89
C GLU A 41 2.83 -10.24 7.52
N ASN A 42 3.25 -10.19 6.25
CA ASN A 42 4.14 -9.16 5.73
C ASN A 42 3.40 -7.91 5.22
N PHE A 43 2.08 -7.85 5.39
CA PHE A 43 1.30 -6.65 5.13
C PHE A 43 1.62 -5.56 6.17
N ILE A 44 1.83 -4.34 5.67
CA ILE A 44 2.11 -3.17 6.51
C ILE A 44 0.90 -2.26 6.58
N GLY A 45 0.33 -1.90 5.42
CA GLY A 45 -0.80 -0.97 5.40
C GLY A 45 -1.41 -0.77 4.02
N ASN A 46 -2.65 -0.31 4.04
CA ASN A 46 -3.37 0.20 2.88
C ASN A 46 -3.68 1.67 3.15
N LEU A 47 -2.96 2.56 2.48
CA LEU A 47 -3.05 4.00 2.73
C LEU A 47 -4.01 4.63 1.73
N PRO A 48 -4.96 5.47 2.17
CA PRO A 48 -5.72 6.32 1.26
C PRO A 48 -4.81 7.45 0.76
N THR A 49 -4.64 7.52 -0.55
CA THR A 49 -3.88 8.58 -1.23
C THR A 49 -4.88 9.56 -1.82
N ILE A 50 -5.00 10.74 -1.20
CA ILE A 50 -5.95 11.77 -1.64
C ILE A 50 -5.53 12.29 -3.01
N MET A 51 -6.40 12.11 -4.01
CA MET A 51 -6.21 12.61 -5.36
C MET A 51 -6.91 13.96 -5.58
N ASN A 52 -8.08 14.16 -4.97
CA ASN A 52 -8.86 15.38 -5.12
C ASN A 52 -9.76 15.62 -3.89
N LEU A 53 -9.47 16.70 -3.14
CA LEU A 53 -10.24 17.09 -1.96
C LEU A 53 -11.71 17.46 -2.26
N LYS A 54 -12.01 17.90 -3.48
CA LYS A 54 -13.39 18.20 -3.91
C LYS A 54 -14.16 16.95 -4.35
N GLY A 55 -13.44 15.87 -4.63
CA GLY A 55 -13.97 14.65 -5.22
C GLY A 55 -14.25 14.75 -6.72
N ASN A 56 -14.26 13.60 -7.38
CA ASN A 56 -14.79 13.43 -8.72
C ASN A 56 -16.30 13.19 -8.66
N ASN A 57 -17.11 14.15 -9.10
CA ASN A 57 -18.57 14.06 -8.99
C ASN A 57 -19.25 13.22 -10.09
N ASP A 58 -18.47 12.71 -11.05
CA ASP A 58 -18.99 11.86 -12.13
C ASP A 58 -19.12 10.38 -11.72
N GLU A 59 -18.72 10.04 -10.48
CA GLU A 59 -18.87 8.71 -9.91
C GLU A 59 -20.28 8.45 -9.36
N TYR A 60 -20.66 7.17 -9.29
CA TYR A 60 -21.97 6.76 -8.80
C TYR A 60 -22.07 6.91 -7.28
N ALA A 61 -23.06 7.69 -6.84
CA ALA A 61 -23.48 7.90 -5.44
C ALA A 61 -22.48 8.61 -4.52
N PHE A 62 -21.17 8.35 -4.65
CA PHE A 62 -20.12 8.95 -3.83
C PHE A 62 -19.04 9.54 -4.73
N ALA A 63 -18.51 10.70 -4.36
CA ALA A 63 -17.43 11.32 -5.11
C ALA A 63 -16.09 10.65 -4.74
N GLY A 64 -15.39 10.13 -5.72
CA GLY A 64 -14.04 9.58 -5.56
C GLY A 64 -13.07 10.68 -5.14
N THR A 65 -12.47 10.54 -3.97
CA THR A 65 -11.55 11.54 -3.38
C THR A 65 -10.13 11.03 -3.20
N HIS A 66 -9.97 9.71 -3.19
CA HIS A 66 -8.71 9.03 -2.94
C HIS A 66 -8.59 7.78 -3.78
N GLU A 67 -7.36 7.35 -3.97
CA GLU A 67 -6.98 6.02 -4.41
C GLU A 67 -6.25 5.31 -3.26
N TYR A 68 -5.67 4.14 -3.51
CA TYR A 68 -4.96 3.37 -2.50
C TYR A 68 -3.48 3.24 -2.79
N THR A 69 -2.72 3.04 -1.72
CA THR A 69 -1.32 2.66 -1.76
C THR A 69 -1.11 1.47 -0.83
N LEU A 70 -0.84 0.32 -1.42
CA LEU A 70 -0.57 -0.93 -0.70
C LEU A 70 0.90 -1.03 -0.35
N VAL A 71 1.19 -1.36 0.90
CA VAL A 71 2.54 -1.48 1.44
C VAL A 71 2.77 -2.88 2.00
N PHE A 72 3.80 -3.55 1.49
CA PHE A 72 4.23 -4.88 1.93
C PHE A 72 5.74 -4.93 2.15
N ALA A 73 6.17 -5.65 3.19
CA ALA A 73 7.58 -6.01 3.38
C ALA A 73 7.88 -7.33 2.66
N LYS A 74 9.15 -7.58 2.33
CA LYS A 74 9.61 -8.95 2.05
C LYS A 74 9.65 -9.79 3.33
N ASN A 75 10.15 -9.21 4.42
CA ASN A 75 10.09 -9.76 5.76
C ASN A 75 9.87 -8.63 6.76
N LYS A 76 8.65 -8.56 7.32
CA LYS A 76 8.24 -7.47 8.22
C LYS A 76 9.07 -7.38 9.49
N ASP A 77 9.60 -8.50 9.99
CA ASP A 77 10.44 -8.54 11.19
C ASP A 77 11.83 -7.92 10.96
N LYS A 78 12.24 -7.78 9.69
CA LYS A 78 13.53 -7.20 9.28
C LYS A 78 13.40 -5.78 8.74
N SER A 79 12.21 -5.37 8.31
CA SER A 79 11.96 -4.05 7.76
C SER A 79 11.91 -2.98 8.86
N THR A 80 12.49 -1.80 8.57
CA THR A 80 12.43 -0.64 9.47
C THR A 80 11.48 0.41 8.92
N PHE A 81 10.52 0.85 9.73
CA PHE A 81 9.74 2.06 9.47
C PHE A 81 10.15 3.13 10.48
N TYR A 82 10.62 4.27 9.97
CA TYR A 82 11.00 5.39 10.81
C TYR A 82 9.74 6.12 11.30
N GLU A 83 9.79 6.57 12.53
CA GLU A 83 8.77 7.43 13.12
C GLU A 83 9.13 8.89 12.88
N PHE A 84 8.11 9.74 12.72
CA PHE A 84 8.34 11.17 12.85
C PHE A 84 8.50 11.51 14.33
N PRO A 85 9.52 12.30 14.71
CA PRO A 85 9.62 12.77 16.08
C PRO A 85 8.35 13.54 16.42
N ILE A 86 7.72 13.19 17.54
CA ILE A 86 6.59 13.94 18.08
C ILE A 86 7.17 15.22 18.66
N ASP A 87 6.84 16.35 18.03
CA ASP A 87 7.14 17.67 18.59
C ASP A 87 6.09 17.96 19.66
N GLU A 88 6.45 17.76 20.94
CA GLU A 88 5.54 17.95 22.08
C GLU A 88 4.97 19.38 22.16
N ASP A 89 5.61 20.34 21.47
CA ASP A 89 5.23 21.76 21.46
C ASP A 89 4.11 22.13 20.45
N ASN A 90 3.60 21.18 19.65
CA ASN A 90 2.58 21.43 18.60
C ASN A 90 1.16 20.92 18.91
N PHE A 91 0.84 20.65 20.18
CA PHE A 91 -0.51 20.25 20.63
C PHE A 91 -1.16 21.25 21.58
#